data_AF-A0A2X1K8D9-F1
#
_entry.id   AF-A0A2X1K8D9-F1
#
_cell.length_a   1.000
_cell.length_b   1.000
_cell.length_c   1.000
_cell.angle_alpha   90.00
_cell.angle_beta   90.00
_cell.angle_gamma   90.00
#
_symmetry.space_group_name_H-M   'P 1'
#
loop_
_entity.id
_entity.type
_entity.pdbx_description
1 polymer ?
#
loop_
_entity_poly.entity_id
_entity_poly.type
_entity_poly.pdbx_seq_one_letter_code
_entity_poly.pdbx_strand_id
1 'polypeptide(L)'
;MPQGEYAYADVIVNSALEKLRKGSRQNLTAPATMIDWRPVVHEMRLFKSPEEIAVLRRAGEITAMAHTRAMEKCRPGMFEYHLEGEIHHEFNRHGARYPSYNTIVGSGENGCILHYTENECEMRDGDLVLIDAGCEYKGYAGDITRTFPVNGKFTQAQREIYDIVLESLETSLRLYRPGTSIQEVTGEVVRIMVSGLVKLGILKGDVDELIRSERPSSFLYAWP
;
A
#
# COMPACT_ATOMS: atom_id res chain seq x y z
N MET A 1 6.22 -12.56 -23.36
CA MET A 1 7.05 -12.09 -22.23
C MET A 1 7.38 -10.63 -22.50
N PRO A 2 7.21 -9.74 -21.51
CA PRO A 2 7.55 -8.34 -21.68
C PRO A 2 9.06 -8.18 -21.86
N GLN A 3 9.46 -7.46 -22.91
CA GLN A 3 10.86 -7.25 -23.23
C GLN A 3 11.49 -6.32 -22.18
N GLY A 4 12.65 -6.69 -21.65
CA GLY A 4 13.42 -5.89 -20.69
C GLY A 4 13.01 -6.04 -19.22
N GLU A 5 12.00 -6.85 -18.92
CA GLU A 5 11.55 -7.08 -17.53
C GLU A 5 12.23 -8.29 -16.89
N TYR A 6 12.42 -9.35 -17.68
CA TYR A 6 13.05 -10.58 -17.23
C TYR A 6 14.16 -10.98 -18.19
N ALA A 7 15.42 -10.79 -17.76
CA ALA A 7 16.60 -11.08 -18.58
C ALA A 7 16.60 -12.50 -19.15
N TYR A 8 16.16 -13.50 -18.37
CA TYR A 8 16.08 -14.89 -18.85
C TYR A 8 15.05 -15.04 -20.00
N ALA A 9 13.93 -14.33 -19.92
CA ALA A 9 12.88 -14.39 -20.93
C ALA A 9 13.31 -13.69 -22.22
N ASP A 10 14.01 -12.56 -22.08
CA ASP A 10 14.61 -11.85 -23.21
C ASP A 10 15.60 -12.73 -23.97
N VAL A 11 16.45 -13.47 -23.25
CA VAL A 11 17.36 -14.44 -23.87
C VAL A 11 16.58 -15.47 -24.69
N ILE A 12 15.50 -16.03 -24.16
CA ILE A 12 14.69 -17.03 -24.87
C ILE A 12 14.08 -16.44 -26.15
N VAL A 13 13.44 -15.28 -26.03
CA VAL A 13 12.75 -14.62 -27.16
C VAL A 13 13.75 -14.20 -28.23
N ASN A 14 14.85 -13.54 -27.85
CA ASN A 14 15.88 -13.09 -28.79
C ASN A 14 16.56 -14.28 -29.48
N SER A 15 16.87 -15.34 -28.76
CA SER A 15 17.45 -16.56 -29.34
C SER A 15 16.51 -17.21 -30.37
N ALA A 16 15.21 -17.25 -30.07
CA ALA A 16 14.21 -17.79 -30.99
C ALA A 16 14.10 -16.93 -32.26
N LEU A 17 14.05 -15.60 -32.11
CA LEU A 17 14.02 -14.68 -33.25
C LEU A 17 15.26 -14.78 -34.11
N GLU A 18 16.44 -14.88 -33.51
CA GLU A 18 17.69 -15.02 -34.25
C GLU A 18 17.73 -16.33 -35.04
N LYS A 19 17.29 -17.44 -34.43
CA LYS A 19 17.17 -18.73 -35.12
C LYS A 19 16.22 -18.65 -36.32
N LEU A 20 15.06 -18.00 -36.16
CA LEU A 20 14.10 -17.79 -37.26
C LEU A 20 14.69 -16.91 -38.37
N ARG A 21 15.41 -15.82 -38.03
CA ARG A 21 16.06 -14.91 -38.99
C ARG A 21 17.16 -15.62 -39.80
N LYS A 22 17.94 -16.50 -39.16
CA LYS A 22 19.02 -17.26 -39.80
C LYS A 22 18.51 -18.49 -40.57
N GLY A 23 17.29 -18.94 -40.31
CA GLY A 23 16.69 -20.16 -40.85
C GLY A 23 15.96 -20.01 -42.19
N SER A 24 16.19 -18.93 -42.95
CA SER A 24 15.46 -18.69 -44.21
C SER A 24 15.60 -19.83 -45.22
N ARG A 25 16.78 -20.47 -45.29
CA ARG A 25 17.04 -21.67 -46.14
C ARG A 25 16.26 -22.91 -45.71
N GLN A 26 15.70 -22.90 -44.50
CA GLN A 26 14.85 -23.95 -43.93
C GLN A 26 13.37 -23.52 -43.94
N ASN A 27 13.01 -22.50 -44.74
CA ASN A 27 11.67 -21.89 -44.79
C ASN A 27 11.18 -21.35 -43.43
N LEU A 28 12.10 -20.94 -42.55
CA LEU A 28 11.74 -20.25 -41.32
C LEU A 28 11.63 -18.74 -41.57
N THR A 29 10.62 -18.12 -40.96
CA THR A 29 10.38 -16.68 -41.05
C THR A 29 10.23 -16.11 -39.65
N ALA A 30 11.02 -15.09 -39.34
CA ALA A 30 10.84 -14.33 -38.09
C ALA A 30 9.72 -13.31 -38.25
N PRO A 31 8.92 -13.04 -37.21
CA PRO A 31 7.97 -11.94 -37.23
C PRO A 31 8.69 -10.60 -37.44
N ALA A 32 8.11 -9.73 -38.27
CA ALA A 32 8.67 -8.42 -38.58
C ALA A 32 8.46 -7.40 -37.45
N THR A 33 7.45 -7.62 -36.59
CA THR A 33 7.05 -6.70 -35.54
C THR A 33 6.94 -7.43 -34.21
N MET A 34 7.45 -6.83 -33.15
CA MET A 34 7.17 -7.19 -31.76
C MET A 34 6.49 -6.00 -31.10
N ILE A 35 5.38 -6.25 -30.40
CA ILE A 35 4.59 -5.21 -29.74
C ILE A 35 4.56 -5.53 -28.25
N ASP A 36 4.83 -4.52 -27.43
CA ASP A 36 4.61 -4.63 -26.00
C ASP A 36 3.11 -4.54 -25.69
N TRP A 37 2.55 -5.62 -25.18
CA TRP A 37 1.14 -5.71 -24.82
C TRP A 37 0.84 -5.15 -23.43
N ARG A 38 1.86 -4.84 -22.61
CA ARG A 38 1.66 -4.35 -21.23
C ARG A 38 0.77 -3.11 -21.15
N PRO A 39 0.95 -2.05 -21.96
CA PRO A 39 0.06 -0.89 -21.89
C PRO A 39 -1.42 -1.26 -22.10
N VAL A 40 -1.69 -2.17 -23.04
CA VAL A 40 -3.06 -2.63 -23.34
C VAL A 40 -3.62 -3.45 -22.18
N VAL A 41 -2.88 -4.44 -21.69
CA VAL A 41 -3.35 -5.32 -20.61
C VAL A 41 -3.41 -4.60 -19.26
N HIS A 42 -2.53 -3.65 -18.99
CA HIS A 42 -2.56 -2.84 -17.77
C HIS A 42 -3.78 -1.92 -17.75
N GLU A 43 -4.12 -1.31 -18.89
CA GLU A 43 -5.36 -0.54 -19.03
C GLU A 43 -6.60 -1.42 -18.83
N MET A 44 -6.61 -2.64 -19.39
CA MET A 44 -7.69 -3.61 -19.14
C MET A 44 -7.82 -3.95 -17.65
N ARG A 45 -6.70 -4.19 -16.96
CA ARG A 45 -6.67 -4.48 -15.50
C ARG A 45 -7.02 -3.28 -14.63
N LEU A 46 -6.96 -2.05 -15.16
CA LEU A 46 -7.32 -0.85 -14.41
C LEU A 46 -8.82 -0.84 -14.09
N PHE A 47 -9.67 -1.24 -15.05
CA PHE A 47 -11.12 -1.29 -14.94
C PHE A 47 -11.61 -2.68 -14.51
N LYS A 48 -12.06 -2.80 -13.26
CA LYS A 48 -12.45 -4.08 -12.67
C LYS A 48 -13.86 -4.48 -13.08
N SER A 49 -14.05 -5.74 -13.44
CA SER A 49 -15.38 -6.34 -13.65
C SER A 49 -16.16 -6.47 -12.32
N PRO A 50 -17.49 -6.69 -12.36
CA PRO A 50 -18.28 -6.98 -11.16
C PRO A 50 -17.75 -8.16 -10.34
N GLU A 51 -17.25 -9.21 -11.00
CA GLU A 51 -16.66 -10.39 -10.37
C GLU A 51 -15.34 -10.06 -9.68
N GLU A 52 -14.47 -9.27 -10.33
CA GLU A 52 -13.21 -8.81 -9.73
C GLU A 52 -13.46 -7.93 -8.50
N ILE A 53 -14.45 -7.05 -8.57
CA ILE A 53 -14.88 -6.22 -7.42
C ILE A 53 -15.39 -7.11 -6.27
N ALA A 54 -16.11 -8.19 -6.57
CA ALA A 54 -16.59 -9.12 -5.55
C ALA A 54 -15.42 -9.83 -4.85
N VAL A 55 -14.37 -10.22 -5.58
CA VAL A 55 -13.15 -10.80 -5.02
C VAL A 55 -12.38 -9.78 -4.17
N LEU A 56 -12.20 -8.55 -4.67
CA LEU A 56 -11.56 -7.45 -3.93
C LEU A 56 -12.32 -7.12 -2.65
N ARG A 57 -13.67 -7.11 -2.69
CA ARG A 57 -14.50 -6.92 -1.49
C ARG A 57 -14.22 -8.00 -0.45
N ARG A 58 -14.10 -9.27 -0.87
CA ARG A 58 -13.76 -10.37 0.04
C ARG A 58 -12.32 -10.25 0.58
N ALA A 59 -11.36 -9.86 -0.25
CA ALA A 59 -9.99 -9.60 0.20
C ALA A 59 -9.94 -8.49 1.26
N GLY A 60 -10.68 -7.40 1.04
CA GLY A 60 -10.84 -6.31 2.01
C GLY A 60 -11.51 -6.76 3.31
N GLU A 61 -12.54 -7.60 3.25
CA GLU A 61 -13.21 -8.16 4.43
C GLU A 61 -12.27 -9.04 5.26
N ILE A 62 -11.54 -9.95 4.61
CA ILE A 62 -10.54 -10.81 5.26
C ILE A 62 -9.47 -9.95 5.94
N THR A 63 -8.99 -8.93 5.22
CA THR A 63 -7.98 -8.01 5.74
C THR A 63 -8.50 -7.22 6.94
N ALA A 64 -9.73 -6.72 6.89
CA ALA A 64 -10.35 -6.01 8.00
C ALA A 64 -10.52 -6.89 9.27
N MET A 65 -10.88 -8.17 9.10
CA MET A 65 -10.95 -9.12 10.22
C MET A 65 -9.57 -9.33 10.87
N ALA A 66 -8.49 -9.37 10.07
CA ALA A 66 -7.12 -9.52 10.56
C ALA A 66 -6.65 -8.32 11.37
N HIS A 67 -6.90 -7.12 10.86
CA HIS A 67 -6.60 -5.88 11.59
C HIS A 67 -7.40 -5.77 12.88
N THR A 68 -8.68 -6.15 12.86
CA THR A 68 -9.54 -6.17 14.06
C THR A 68 -8.99 -7.12 15.11
N ARG A 69 -8.63 -8.34 14.70
CA ARG A 69 -8.01 -9.33 15.58
C ARG A 69 -6.68 -8.83 16.16
N ALA A 70 -5.83 -8.19 15.35
CA ALA A 70 -4.56 -7.64 15.84
C ALA A 70 -4.79 -6.59 16.94
N MET A 71 -5.76 -5.68 16.75
CA MET A 71 -6.17 -4.72 17.79
C MET A 71 -6.68 -5.40 19.07
N GLU A 72 -7.50 -6.46 18.94
CA GLU A 72 -8.02 -7.21 20.10
C GLU A 72 -6.93 -7.95 20.89
N LYS A 73 -5.91 -8.45 20.18
CA LYS A 73 -4.81 -9.26 20.74
C LYS A 73 -3.68 -8.42 21.31
N CYS A 74 -3.43 -7.23 20.78
CA CYS A 74 -2.30 -6.38 21.17
C CYS A 74 -2.28 -6.05 22.66
N ARG A 75 -1.15 -6.29 23.32
CA ARG A 75 -0.88 -5.90 24.71
C ARG A 75 0.58 -5.44 24.83
N PRO A 76 0.91 -4.53 25.75
CA PRO A 76 2.30 -4.21 26.08
C PRO A 76 3.11 -5.45 26.44
N GLY A 77 4.37 -5.50 26.02
CA GLY A 77 5.29 -6.62 26.24
C GLY A 77 5.24 -7.73 25.18
N MET A 78 4.26 -7.69 24.27
CA MET A 78 4.31 -8.49 23.05
C MET A 78 5.30 -7.86 22.05
N PHE A 79 6.01 -8.69 21.31
CA PHE A 79 6.76 -8.25 20.12
C PHE A 79 5.85 -7.98 18.91
N GLU A 80 6.29 -7.10 18.02
CA GLU A 80 5.63 -6.73 16.75
C GLU A 80 5.27 -7.97 15.90
N TYR A 81 6.20 -8.91 15.72
CA TYR A 81 5.95 -10.16 14.98
C TYR A 81 4.81 -11.02 15.54
N HIS A 82 4.40 -10.85 16.81
CA HIS A 82 3.23 -11.57 17.31
C HIS A 82 1.95 -11.07 16.64
N LEU A 83 1.84 -9.76 16.36
CA LEU A 83 0.69 -9.22 15.63
C LEU A 83 0.73 -9.63 14.16
N GLU A 84 1.91 -9.68 13.54
CA GLU A 84 2.09 -10.27 12.20
C GLU A 84 1.56 -11.71 12.17
N GLY A 85 1.91 -12.54 13.16
CA GLY A 85 1.42 -13.90 13.29
C GLY A 85 -0.10 -14.00 13.42
N GLU A 86 -0.72 -13.14 14.22
CA GLU A 86 -2.19 -13.08 14.35
C GLU A 86 -2.88 -12.70 13.02
N ILE A 87 -2.28 -11.76 12.28
CA ILE A 87 -2.77 -11.32 10.97
C ILE A 87 -2.68 -12.45 9.94
N HIS A 88 -1.52 -13.09 9.81
CA HIS A 88 -1.32 -14.18 8.85
C HIS A 88 -2.19 -15.39 9.17
N HIS A 89 -2.37 -15.70 10.46
CA HIS A 89 -3.32 -16.73 10.88
C HIS A 89 -4.74 -16.37 10.41
N GLU A 90 -5.15 -15.12 10.58
CA GLU A 90 -6.47 -14.66 10.16
C GLU A 90 -6.65 -14.75 8.64
N PHE A 91 -5.67 -14.32 7.86
CA PHE A 91 -5.68 -14.50 6.40
C PHE A 91 -5.85 -15.97 6.02
N ASN A 92 -5.04 -16.84 6.63
CA ASN A 92 -4.99 -18.26 6.33
C ASN A 92 -6.34 -18.95 6.56
N ARG A 93 -7.00 -18.67 7.71
CA ARG A 93 -8.27 -19.34 8.06
C ARG A 93 -9.42 -18.99 7.11
N HIS A 94 -9.32 -17.90 6.36
CA HIS A 94 -10.30 -17.51 5.33
C HIS A 94 -9.87 -17.90 3.90
N GLY A 95 -8.78 -18.65 3.75
CA GLY A 95 -8.30 -19.17 2.47
C GLY A 95 -7.36 -18.23 1.70
N ALA A 96 -6.93 -17.12 2.29
CA ALA A 96 -5.87 -16.26 1.77
C ALA A 96 -4.53 -16.70 2.38
N ARG A 97 -3.82 -17.62 1.70
CA ARG A 97 -2.66 -18.30 2.28
C ARG A 97 -1.41 -17.42 2.40
N TYR A 98 -1.35 -16.35 1.62
CA TYR A 98 -0.20 -15.46 1.52
C TYR A 98 -0.67 -14.01 1.65
N PRO A 99 0.13 -13.12 2.25
CA PRO A 99 -0.11 -11.69 2.18
C PRO A 99 0.19 -11.17 0.76
N SER A 100 -0.36 -10.03 0.39
CA SER A 100 -0.10 -9.36 -0.89
C SER A 100 1.23 -8.60 -0.93
N TYR A 101 1.80 -8.31 0.23
CA TYR A 101 3.09 -7.66 0.45
C TYR A 101 3.61 -8.03 1.85
N ASN A 102 4.88 -7.75 2.14
CA ASN A 102 5.45 -8.01 3.47
C ASN A 102 4.73 -7.18 4.52
N THR A 103 4.24 -7.82 5.57
CA THR A 103 3.48 -7.16 6.64
C THR A 103 4.38 -6.23 7.44
N ILE A 104 3.91 -5.00 7.66
CA ILE A 104 4.57 -3.98 8.45
C ILE A 104 3.88 -3.92 9.81
N VAL A 105 4.63 -4.06 10.89
CA VAL A 105 4.16 -3.83 12.27
C VAL A 105 5.17 -2.93 12.97
N GLY A 106 5.03 -1.61 12.79
CA GLY A 106 5.93 -0.62 13.38
C GLY A 106 5.37 -0.01 14.65
N SER A 107 5.93 -0.38 15.81
CA SER A 107 5.61 0.22 17.11
C SER A 107 6.56 1.36 17.49
N GLY A 108 6.05 2.36 18.21
CA GLY A 108 6.83 3.53 18.63
C GLY A 108 7.43 4.28 17.43
N GLU A 109 8.73 4.53 17.48
CA GLU A 109 9.47 5.21 16.41
C GLU A 109 9.51 4.42 15.09
N ASN A 110 9.34 3.09 15.12
CA ASN A 110 9.32 2.26 13.91
C ASN A 110 8.14 2.61 13.00
N GLY A 111 7.06 3.17 13.55
CA GLY A 111 5.92 3.70 12.77
C GLY A 111 6.29 4.86 11.83
N CYS A 112 7.48 5.47 11.98
CA CYS A 112 8.01 6.50 11.11
C CYS A 112 8.81 5.95 9.91
N ILE A 113 9.10 4.63 9.87
CA ILE A 113 9.79 3.97 8.77
C ILE A 113 8.74 3.33 7.86
N LEU A 114 8.58 3.86 6.65
CA LEU A 114 7.42 3.57 5.79
C LEU A 114 7.30 2.11 5.32
N HIS A 115 8.43 1.41 5.14
CA HIS A 115 8.45 -0.02 4.80
C HIS A 115 9.20 -0.84 5.85
N TYR A 116 8.94 -0.57 7.13
CA TYR A 116 9.49 -1.33 8.25
C TYR A 116 8.98 -2.77 8.26
N THR A 117 9.86 -3.75 8.06
CA THR A 117 9.46 -5.18 7.98
C THR A 117 10.30 -6.09 8.89
N GLU A 118 11.19 -5.51 9.68
CA GLU A 118 11.99 -6.21 10.66
C GLU A 118 11.08 -6.80 11.76
N ASN A 119 10.02 -6.09 12.16
CA ASN A 119 8.98 -6.53 13.10
C ASN A 119 9.54 -7.17 14.39
N GLU A 120 10.68 -6.68 14.86
CA GLU A 120 11.51 -7.35 15.88
C GLU A 120 11.51 -6.67 17.24
N CYS A 121 10.80 -5.54 17.40
CA CYS A 121 10.77 -4.79 18.64
C CYS A 121 9.64 -5.24 19.59
N GLU A 122 9.92 -5.13 20.89
CA GLU A 122 8.92 -5.30 21.94
C GLU A 122 8.04 -4.05 22.02
N MET A 123 6.73 -4.20 21.85
CA MET A 123 5.76 -3.10 21.89
C MET A 123 5.59 -2.59 23.33
N ARG A 124 5.87 -1.31 23.56
CA ARG A 124 5.88 -0.70 24.90
C ARG A 124 4.52 -0.13 25.29
N ASP A 125 4.26 -0.07 26.60
CA ASP A 125 3.13 0.69 27.13
C ASP A 125 3.35 2.18 26.84
N GLY A 126 2.31 2.84 26.33
CA GLY A 126 2.35 4.25 25.94
C GLY A 126 2.64 4.46 24.46
N ASP A 127 3.18 3.48 23.74
CA ASP A 127 3.45 3.59 22.30
C ASP A 127 2.18 3.40 21.45
N LEU A 128 2.24 3.96 20.24
CA LEU A 128 1.37 3.52 19.14
C LEU A 128 2.00 2.32 18.43
N VAL A 129 1.17 1.55 17.75
CA VAL A 129 1.60 0.59 16.73
C VAL A 129 0.86 0.88 15.43
N LEU A 130 1.61 1.00 14.34
CA LEU A 130 1.12 1.08 12.97
C LEU A 130 1.24 -0.29 12.33
N ILE A 131 0.13 -0.80 11.82
CA ILE A 131 0.09 -2.05 11.07
C ILE A 131 -0.30 -1.71 9.64
N ASP A 132 0.53 -2.11 8.68
CA ASP A 132 0.19 -2.14 7.27
C ASP A 132 0.24 -3.58 6.76
N ALA A 133 -0.93 -4.12 6.44
CA ALA A 133 -1.05 -5.51 6.04
C ALA A 133 -2.26 -5.75 5.16
N GLY A 134 -2.07 -6.64 4.18
CA GLY A 134 -3.05 -6.99 3.17
C GLY A 134 -2.96 -8.46 2.80
N CYS A 135 -4.11 -9.12 2.64
CA CYS A 135 -4.12 -10.51 2.17
C CYS A 135 -4.11 -10.56 0.63
N GLU A 136 -3.46 -11.58 0.04
CA GLU A 136 -3.71 -11.94 -1.36
C GLU A 136 -4.80 -13.01 -1.41
N TYR A 137 -5.94 -12.66 -2.00
CA TYR A 137 -7.06 -13.57 -2.18
C TYR A 137 -7.40 -13.73 -3.65
N LYS A 138 -7.21 -14.96 -4.16
CA LYS A 138 -7.41 -15.30 -5.59
C LYS A 138 -6.58 -14.40 -6.54
N GLY A 139 -5.40 -13.96 -6.10
CA GLY A 139 -4.51 -13.06 -6.85
C GLY A 139 -4.86 -11.57 -6.74
N TYR A 140 -5.87 -11.18 -5.96
CA TYR A 140 -6.22 -9.78 -5.69
C TYR A 140 -5.79 -9.38 -4.27
N ALA A 141 -5.21 -8.19 -4.15
CA ALA A 141 -4.72 -7.64 -2.89
C ALA A 141 -5.86 -6.97 -2.09
N GLY A 142 -5.95 -7.31 -0.80
CA GLY A 142 -6.38 -6.36 0.22
C GLY A 142 -5.20 -5.49 0.63
N ASP A 143 -5.46 -4.30 1.14
CA ASP A 143 -4.43 -3.35 1.57
C ASP A 143 -5.07 -2.43 2.61
N ILE A 144 -4.63 -2.54 3.87
CA ILE A 144 -5.17 -1.77 4.97
C ILE A 144 -4.02 -1.37 5.89
N THR A 145 -3.98 -0.09 6.24
CA THR A 145 -3.18 0.43 7.34
C THR A 145 -4.08 0.83 8.52
N ARG A 146 -3.70 0.48 9.75
CA ARG A 146 -4.31 0.99 10.99
C ARG A 146 -3.25 1.30 12.02
N THR A 147 -3.44 2.42 12.72
CA THR A 147 -2.59 2.84 13.85
C THR A 147 -3.42 2.92 15.11
N PHE A 148 -2.95 2.32 16.21
CA PHE A 148 -3.67 2.27 17.48
C PHE A 148 -2.70 2.19 18.67
N PRO A 149 -3.13 2.62 19.87
CA PRO A 149 -2.31 2.57 21.07
C PRO A 149 -2.11 1.13 21.54
N VAL A 150 -0.88 0.74 21.84
CA VAL A 150 -0.53 -0.61 22.32
C VAL A 150 -1.26 -0.95 23.62
N ASN A 151 -1.51 0.05 24.47
CA ASN A 151 -2.23 -0.09 25.74
C ASN A 151 -3.76 0.15 25.63
N GLY A 152 -4.28 0.37 24.42
CA GLY A 152 -5.70 0.58 24.17
C GLY A 152 -6.23 1.98 24.47
N LYS A 153 -5.39 2.95 24.84
CA LYS A 153 -5.81 4.34 25.09
C LYS A 153 -4.86 5.35 24.45
N PHE A 154 -5.39 6.17 23.54
CA PHE A 154 -4.64 7.27 22.96
C PHE A 154 -4.29 8.30 24.05
N THR A 155 -3.04 8.75 24.05
CA THR A 155 -2.68 9.98 24.76
C THR A 155 -3.21 11.20 23.99
N GLN A 156 -3.20 12.38 24.64
CA GLN A 156 -3.63 13.60 23.98
C GLN A 156 -2.81 13.88 22.70
N ALA A 157 -1.47 13.83 22.79
CA ALA A 157 -0.60 14.10 21.64
C ALA A 157 -0.82 13.08 20.50
N GLN A 158 -1.00 11.80 20.82
CA GLN A 158 -1.31 10.79 19.81
C GLN A 158 -2.65 11.04 19.15
N ARG A 159 -3.66 11.42 19.94
CA ARG A 159 -5.01 11.72 19.45
C ARG A 159 -5.02 12.94 18.53
N GLU A 160 -4.29 13.98 18.88
CA GLU A 160 -4.17 15.22 18.11
C GLU A 160 -3.62 14.96 16.70
N ILE A 161 -2.58 14.14 16.56
CA ILE A 161 -2.06 13.73 15.24
C ILE A 161 -3.05 12.79 14.53
N TYR A 162 -3.60 11.81 15.25
CA TYR A 162 -4.53 10.83 14.68
C TYR A 162 -5.75 11.49 14.04
N ASP A 163 -6.33 12.51 14.69
CA ASP A 163 -7.49 13.23 14.19
C ASP A 163 -7.23 13.96 12.87
N ILE A 164 -6.02 14.52 12.68
CA ILE A 164 -5.64 15.16 11.41
C ILE A 164 -5.60 14.14 10.27
N VAL A 165 -5.02 12.97 10.53
CA VAL A 165 -4.93 11.88 9.54
C VAL A 165 -6.32 11.30 9.25
N LEU A 166 -7.15 11.12 10.28
CA LEU A 166 -8.52 10.64 10.13
C LEU A 166 -9.37 11.63 9.31
N GLU A 167 -9.30 12.93 9.60
CA GLU A 167 -9.99 13.97 8.84
C GLU A 167 -9.58 13.95 7.35
N SER A 168 -8.29 13.75 7.10
CA SER A 168 -7.74 13.62 5.74
C SER A 168 -8.33 12.41 4.99
N LEU A 169 -8.38 11.25 5.65
CA LEU A 169 -8.97 10.03 5.08
C LEU A 169 -10.48 10.19 4.83
N GLU A 170 -11.23 10.66 5.83
CA GLU A 170 -12.68 10.82 5.71
C GLU A 170 -13.05 11.85 4.63
N THR A 171 -12.27 12.92 4.51
CA THR A 171 -12.46 13.90 3.44
C THR A 171 -12.16 13.30 2.07
N SER A 172 -11.07 12.54 1.95
CA SER A 172 -10.74 11.83 0.71
C SER A 172 -11.86 10.86 0.28
N LEU A 173 -12.41 10.09 1.21
CA LEU A 173 -13.53 9.17 0.96
C LEU A 173 -14.79 9.89 0.47
N ARG A 174 -15.05 11.12 0.94
CA ARG A 174 -16.17 11.95 0.45
C ARG A 174 -15.91 12.54 -0.94
N LEU A 175 -14.65 12.82 -1.27
CA LEU A 175 -14.28 13.49 -2.51
C LEU A 175 -14.16 12.53 -3.70
N TYR A 176 -13.68 11.31 -3.49
CA TYR A 176 -13.48 10.33 -4.57
C TYR A 176 -14.78 10.01 -5.33
N ARG A 177 -14.82 10.39 -6.61
CA ARG A 177 -15.94 10.16 -7.53
C ARG A 177 -15.48 10.33 -9.00
N PRO A 178 -16.24 9.84 -10.00
CA PRO A 178 -15.93 10.13 -11.40
C PRO A 178 -15.82 11.63 -11.65
N GLY A 179 -14.79 12.04 -12.40
CA GLY A 179 -14.54 13.45 -12.75
C GLY A 179 -13.57 14.20 -11.84
N THR A 180 -13.10 13.59 -10.73
CA THR A 180 -11.95 14.10 -9.97
C THR A 180 -10.69 13.27 -10.26
N SER A 181 -9.56 13.67 -9.69
CA SER A 181 -8.26 12.99 -9.82
C SER A 181 -7.62 12.76 -8.46
N ILE A 182 -6.69 11.80 -8.37
CA ILE A 182 -5.89 11.58 -7.15
C ILE A 182 -5.16 12.88 -6.78
N GLN A 183 -4.62 13.60 -7.76
CA GLN A 183 -3.91 14.86 -7.54
C GLN A 183 -4.77 15.94 -6.88
N GLU A 184 -6.04 16.08 -7.31
CA GLU A 184 -6.98 17.02 -6.69
C GLU A 184 -7.26 16.65 -5.23
N VAL A 185 -7.59 15.39 -4.96
CA VAL A 185 -7.89 14.92 -3.59
C VAL A 185 -6.66 15.07 -2.69
N THR A 186 -5.47 14.77 -3.21
CA THR A 186 -4.19 14.99 -2.52
C THR A 186 -4.00 16.45 -2.14
N GLY A 187 -4.39 17.40 -3.00
CA GLY A 187 -4.34 18.83 -2.67
C GLY A 187 -5.16 19.19 -1.44
N GLU A 188 -6.36 18.61 -1.31
CA GLU A 188 -7.22 18.80 -0.13
C GLU A 188 -6.63 18.14 1.12
N VAL A 189 -6.06 16.94 1.00
CA VAL A 189 -5.36 16.27 2.10
C VAL A 189 -4.17 17.09 2.60
N VAL A 190 -3.33 17.60 1.70
CA VAL A 190 -2.19 18.44 2.06
C VAL A 190 -2.65 19.68 2.82
N ARG A 191 -3.75 20.31 2.40
CA ARG A 191 -4.32 21.46 3.10
C ARG A 191 -4.77 21.11 4.52
N ILE A 192 -5.45 19.98 4.71
CA ILE A 192 -5.88 19.50 6.04
C ILE A 192 -4.66 19.25 6.93
N MET A 193 -3.65 18.52 6.42
CA MET A 193 -2.43 18.20 7.15
C MET A 193 -1.68 19.47 7.59
N VAL A 194 -1.36 20.37 6.66
CA VAL A 194 -0.64 21.62 6.96
C VAL A 194 -1.44 22.48 7.96
N SER A 195 -2.74 22.63 7.76
CA SER A 195 -3.60 23.39 8.67
C SER A 195 -3.62 22.79 10.09
N GLY A 196 -3.72 21.47 10.19
CA GLY A 196 -3.68 20.74 11.46
C GLY A 196 -2.34 20.92 12.18
N LEU A 197 -1.23 20.75 11.46
CA LEU A 197 0.12 20.88 12.02
C LEU A 197 0.43 22.33 12.47
N VAL A 198 -0.10 23.34 11.77
CA VAL A 198 0.00 24.75 12.21
C VAL A 198 -0.82 24.98 13.49
N LYS A 199 -2.04 24.45 13.59
CA LYS A 199 -2.88 24.56 14.80
C LYS A 199 -2.22 23.93 16.04
N LEU A 200 -1.49 22.83 15.86
CA LEU A 200 -0.73 22.17 16.93
C LEU A 200 0.62 22.84 17.24
N GLY A 201 1.02 23.86 16.46
CA GLY A 201 2.30 24.56 16.62
C GLY A 201 3.53 23.76 16.15
N ILE A 202 3.32 22.65 15.43
CA ILE A 202 4.38 21.83 14.83
C ILE A 202 4.97 22.54 13.61
N LEU A 203 4.10 23.04 12.72
CA LEU A 203 4.47 23.97 11.67
C LEU A 203 4.18 25.42 12.10
N LYS A 204 4.94 26.37 11.57
CA LYS A 204 4.80 27.79 11.89
C LYS A 204 4.82 28.61 10.60
N GLY A 205 3.78 29.40 10.37
CA GLY A 205 3.66 30.26 9.19
C GLY A 205 2.21 30.35 8.70
N ASP A 206 2.04 31.03 7.56
CA ASP A 206 0.78 31.04 6.82
C ASP A 206 0.56 29.71 6.09
N VAL A 207 -0.66 29.17 6.14
CA VAL A 207 -0.98 27.86 5.57
C VAL A 207 -0.80 27.85 4.05
N ASP A 208 -1.25 28.88 3.34
CA ASP A 208 -1.17 28.90 1.88
C ASP A 208 0.29 29.11 1.41
N GLU A 209 1.09 29.87 2.15
CA GLU A 209 2.53 29.97 1.91
C GLU A 209 3.25 28.63 2.12
N LEU A 210 2.95 27.93 3.22
CA LEU A 210 3.53 26.62 3.52
C LEU A 210 3.22 25.60 2.40
N ILE A 211 1.96 25.51 1.97
CA ILE A 211 1.53 24.63 0.87
C ILE A 211 2.22 24.98 -0.45
N ARG A 212 2.43 26.27 -0.75
CA ARG A 212 3.15 26.70 -1.97
C ARG A 212 4.65 26.40 -1.91
N SER A 213 5.23 26.49 -0.72
CA SER A 213 6.68 26.35 -0.51
C SER A 213 7.15 24.90 -0.52
N GLU A 214 6.30 23.97 -0.07
CA GLU A 214 6.59 22.55 -0.13
C GLU A 214 6.21 22.02 -1.52
N ARG A 215 7.20 21.51 -2.25
CA ARG A 215 6.89 20.63 -3.38
C ARG A 215 6.13 19.44 -2.79
N PRO A 216 4.96 19.04 -3.33
CA PRO A 216 4.18 17.90 -2.84
C PRO A 216 4.93 16.55 -2.82
N SER A 217 6.22 16.54 -3.18
CA SER A 217 6.99 15.33 -3.38
C SER A 217 7.61 14.71 -2.13
N SER A 218 7.90 15.49 -1.09
CA SER A 218 8.58 14.97 0.12
C SER A 218 7.64 14.24 1.08
N PHE A 219 6.35 14.56 1.07
CA PHE A 219 5.35 13.91 1.93
C PHE A 219 4.69 12.67 1.32
N LEU A 220 4.76 12.51 -0.02
CA LEU A 220 3.89 11.59 -0.76
C LEU A 220 4.63 10.53 -1.60
N TYR A 221 5.90 10.71 -1.97
CA TYR A 221 6.63 9.73 -2.80
C TYR A 221 7.61 8.89 -2.01
N ALA A 222 7.08 8.16 -1.03
CA ALA A 222 7.82 7.06 -0.44
C ALA A 222 7.08 5.73 -0.60
N TRP A 223 6.37 5.60 -1.72
CA TRP A 223 6.01 4.33 -2.35
C TRP A 223 7.02 4.06 -3.48
N PRO A 224 7.79 2.95 -3.46
CA PRO A 224 8.58 2.50 -4.60
C PRO A 224 7.69 2.01 -5.75
#